data_AF-D9S3P0-F1
#
_entry.id   AF-D9S3P0-F1
#
_cell.length_a   1.000
_cell.length_b   1.000
_cell.length_c   1.000
_cell.angle_alpha   90.00
_cell.angle_beta   90.00
_cell.angle_gamma   90.00
#
_symmetry.space_group_name_H-M   'P 1'
#
loop_
_entity.id
_entity.type
_entity.pdbx_description
1 polymer ?
#
loop_
_entity_poly.entity_id
_entity_poly.type
_entity_poly.pdbx_seq_one_letter_code
_entity_poly.pdbx_strand_id
1 'polypeptide(L)'
;MFLDIVGMLLTILIVSPVYMGRVFLICLFANFLDILTAMVFNTQVTEVIAGGIFSSINYYGGNILVPYLSPLVLILIGAGLQGRDGIILWDLINPSATYKRPWPFLFLKVGIARILILYFLGK
;
A
#
# COMPACT_ATOMS: atom_id res chain seq x y z
N MET A 1 1.72 17.50 -2.83
CA MET A 1 1.31 16.30 -2.07
C MET A 1 0.71 16.79 -0.77
N PHE A 2 -0.57 16.47 -0.54
CA PHE A 2 -1.27 16.79 0.69
C PHE A 2 -1.33 15.54 1.57
N LEU A 3 -1.08 15.72 2.85
CA LEU A 3 -1.13 14.66 3.84
C LEU A 3 -2.46 14.76 4.58
N ASP A 4 -3.33 13.77 4.36
CA ASP A 4 -4.63 13.69 5.01
C ASP A 4 -4.49 12.92 6.33
N ILE A 5 -4.33 13.69 7.41
CA ILE A 5 -4.17 13.18 8.77
C ILE A 5 -5.41 12.39 9.20
N VAL A 6 -6.61 12.85 8.81
CA VAL A 6 -7.88 12.22 9.20
C VAL A 6 -8.01 10.87 8.51
N GLY A 7 -7.76 10.81 7.20
CA GLY A 7 -7.74 9.57 6.44
C GLY A 7 -6.72 8.56 6.99
N MET A 8 -5.52 9.01 7.38
CA MET A 8 -4.52 8.14 7.99
C MET A 8 -4.92 7.63 9.38
N LEU A 9 -5.50 8.47 10.24
CA LEU A 9 -6.01 8.01 11.54
C LEU A 9 -7.14 6.99 11.38
N LEU A 10 -8.07 7.22 10.46
CA LEU A 10 -9.13 6.26 10.11
C LEU A 10 -8.54 4.95 9.59
N THR A 11 -7.51 5.03 8.74
CA THR A 11 -6.80 3.85 8.24
C THR A 11 -6.23 3.01 9.37
N ILE A 12 -5.57 3.65 10.34
CA ILE A 12 -4.98 2.99 11.50
C ILE A 12 -6.06 2.29 12.33
N LEU A 13 -7.20 2.95 12.56
CA LEU A 13 -8.34 2.39 13.30
C LEU A 13 -8.96 1.18 12.58
N ILE A 14 -9.14 1.26 11.26
CA ILE A 14 -9.76 0.20 10.45
C ILE A 14 -8.83 -1.01 10.33
N VAL A 15 -7.54 -0.80 10.07
CA VAL A 15 -6.60 -1.88 9.79
C VAL A 15 -6.16 -2.57 11.08
N SER A 16 -5.57 -1.80 12.00
CA SER A 16 -5.14 -2.28 13.33
C SER A 16 -4.57 -1.14 14.19
N PRO A 17 -5.29 -0.70 15.25
CA PRO A 17 -4.79 0.34 16.16
C PRO A 17 -3.59 -0.14 16.99
N VAL A 18 -3.42 -1.45 17.20
CA VAL A 18 -2.29 -2.01 17.97
C VAL A 18 -0.94 -1.83 17.24
N TYR A 19 -0.96 -1.71 15.91
CA TYR A 19 0.24 -1.68 15.07
C TYR A 19 0.36 -0.38 14.26
N MET A 20 -0.01 0.76 14.87
CA MET A 20 -0.10 2.07 14.19
C MET A 20 1.14 2.39 13.35
N GLY A 21 2.34 2.28 13.93
CA GLY A 21 3.59 2.58 13.22
C GLY A 21 3.84 1.69 11.99
N ARG A 22 3.45 0.41 12.06
CA ARG A 22 3.59 -0.51 10.92
C ARG A 22 2.58 -0.20 9.83
N VAL A 23 1.34 0.12 10.20
CA VAL A 23 0.30 0.54 9.24
C VAL A 23 0.71 1.82 8.53
N PHE A 24 1.26 2.79 9.27
CA PHE A 24 1.77 4.04 8.71
C PHE A 24 2.90 3.80 7.69
N LEU A 25 3.88 2.95 8.02
CA LEU A 25 4.96 2.59 7.10
C LEU A 25 4.44 1.92 5.82
N ILE A 26 3.47 1.00 5.95
CA ILE A 26 2.85 0.35 4.78
C ILE A 26 2.13 1.38 3.91
N CYS A 27 1.44 2.36 4.50
CA CYS A 27 0.77 3.42 3.77
C CYS A 27 1.75 4.34 3.02
N LEU A 28 2.87 4.69 3.65
CA LEU A 28 3.94 5.45 2.99
C LEU A 28 4.54 4.65 1.82
N PHE A 29 4.81 3.37 2.04
CA PHE A 29 5.32 2.49 1.00
C PHE A 29 4.32 2.36 -0.17
N ALA A 30 3.02 2.28 0.12
CA ALA A 30 1.96 2.23 -0.89
C ALA A 30 1.94 3.50 -1.76
N ASN A 31 2.04 4.69 -1.15
CA ASN A 31 2.12 5.95 -1.89
C ASN A 31 3.39 6.05 -2.74
N PHE A 32 4.51 5.50 -2.24
CA PHE A 32 5.75 5.43 -3.01
C PHE A 32 5.61 4.52 -4.24
N LEU A 33 4.96 3.36 -4.10
CA LEU A 33 4.62 2.49 -5.22
C LEU A 33 3.70 3.18 -6.24
N ASP A 34 2.72 3.96 -5.76
CA ASP A 34 1.84 4.70 -6.65
C ASP A 34 2.60 5.75 -7.48
N ILE A 35 3.60 6.43 -6.88
CA ILE A 35 4.46 7.38 -7.60
C ILE A 35 5.36 6.65 -8.60
N LEU A 36 5.96 5.53 -8.21
CA LEU A 36 6.79 4.71 -9.11
C LEU A 36 6.00 4.20 -10.31
N THR A 37 4.79 3.67 -10.06
CA THR A 37 3.92 3.21 -11.16
C THR A 37 3.56 4.38 -12.08
N ALA A 38 3.25 5.56 -11.54
CA ALA A 38 3.00 6.73 -12.37
C ALA A 38 4.19 7.10 -13.29
N MET A 39 5.43 7.00 -12.79
CA MET A 39 6.65 7.21 -13.57
C MET A 39 6.81 6.16 -14.67
N VAL A 40 6.59 4.87 -14.35
CA VAL A 40 6.71 3.76 -15.31
C VAL A 40 5.69 3.90 -16.45
N PHE A 41 4.47 4.32 -16.15
CA PHE A 41 3.42 4.52 -17.15
C PHE A 41 3.44 5.89 -17.82
N ASN A 42 4.45 6.73 -17.52
CA ASN A 42 4.59 8.10 -18.01
C ASN A 42 3.31 8.95 -17.85
N THR A 43 2.55 8.68 -16.79
CA THR A 43 1.33 9.43 -16.44
C THR A 43 1.71 10.62 -15.59
N GLN A 44 1.29 11.83 -15.98
CA GLN A 44 1.56 13.02 -15.17
C GLN A 44 0.68 13.00 -13.93
N VAL A 45 1.31 13.04 -12.76
CA VAL A 45 0.61 13.13 -11.47
C VAL A 45 0.31 14.59 -11.18
N THR A 46 -0.98 14.95 -11.08
CA THR A 46 -1.41 16.32 -10.80
C THR A 46 -1.58 16.56 -9.31
N GLU A 47 -2.08 15.56 -8.59
CA GLU A 47 -2.36 15.67 -7.16
C GLU A 47 -2.18 14.32 -6.47
N VAL A 48 -1.59 14.36 -5.27
CA VAL A 48 -1.42 13.21 -4.38
C VAL A 48 -2.00 13.58 -3.02
N ILE A 49 -3.06 12.89 -2.62
CA ILE A 49 -3.66 12.98 -1.29
C ILE A 49 -3.30 11.69 -0.55
N ALA A 50 -2.44 11.81 0.45
CA ALA A 50 -1.94 10.68 1.25
C ALA A 50 -2.79 10.49 2.51
N GLY A 51 -3.83 9.65 2.39
CA GLY A 51 -4.80 9.34 3.46
C GLY A 51 -4.81 7.87 3.88
N GLY A 52 -3.72 7.13 3.65
CA GLY A 52 -3.63 5.70 3.93
C GLY A 52 -4.44 4.86 2.94
N ILE A 53 -5.47 4.14 3.42
CA ILE A 53 -6.36 3.37 2.53
C ILE A 53 -7.24 4.28 1.66
N PHE A 54 -7.46 5.53 2.08
CA PHE A 54 -8.17 6.57 1.34
C PHE A 54 -7.28 7.42 0.44
N SER A 55 -6.01 7.03 0.28
CA SER A 55 -5.11 7.83 -0.55
C SER A 55 -5.62 7.85 -2.00
N SER A 56 -5.62 9.04 -2.59
CA SER A 56 -6.05 9.26 -3.96
C SER A 56 -4.94 9.96 -4.71
N ILE A 57 -4.66 9.47 -5.91
CA ILE A 57 -3.74 10.10 -6.84
C ILE A 57 -4.53 10.44 -8.09
N ASN A 58 -4.47 11.71 -8.47
CA ASN A 58 -5.11 12.20 -9.67
C ASN A 58 -4.05 12.22 -10.77
N TYR A 59 -4.39 11.56 -11.88
CA TYR A 59 -3.52 11.41 -13.04
C TYR A 59 -4.07 12.25 -14.19
N TYR A 60 -3.18 12.83 -14.98
CA TYR A 60 -3.51 13.43 -16.26
C TYR A 60 -3.54 12.33 -17.33
N GLY A 61 -4.72 12.11 -17.92
CA GLY A 61 -4.98 10.99 -18.83
C GLY A 61 -5.58 9.78 -18.09
N GLY A 62 -6.76 9.35 -18.54
CA GLY A 62 -7.63 8.39 -17.84
C GLY A 62 -7.18 6.93 -17.91
N ASN A 63 -5.98 6.63 -17.39
CA ASN A 63 -5.49 5.25 -17.36
C ASN A 63 -6.01 4.51 -16.12
N ILE A 64 -7.10 3.76 -16.33
CA ILE A 64 -7.90 3.10 -15.27
C ILE A 64 -7.08 2.05 -14.49
N LEU A 65 -5.99 1.52 -15.06
CA LEU A 65 -5.20 0.45 -14.44
C LEU A 65 -4.19 0.94 -13.40
N VAL A 66 -3.72 2.18 -13.51
CA VAL A 66 -2.63 2.71 -12.67
C VAL A 66 -3.00 2.71 -11.16
N PRO A 67 -4.21 3.13 -10.75
CA PRO A 67 -4.62 3.12 -9.34
C PRO A 67 -4.63 1.72 -8.69
N TYR A 68 -4.79 0.66 -9.48
CA TYR A 68 -4.91 -0.72 -8.98
C TYR A 68 -3.57 -1.42 -8.78
N LEU A 69 -2.48 -0.92 -9.37
CA LEU A 69 -1.18 -1.59 -9.33
C LEU A 69 -0.57 -1.63 -7.92
N SER A 70 -0.53 -0.49 -7.22
CA SER A 70 0.00 -0.45 -5.85
C SER A 70 -0.73 -1.39 -4.89
N PRO A 71 -2.07 -1.38 -4.77
CA PRO A 71 -2.75 -2.31 -3.87
C PRO A 71 -2.58 -3.77 -4.27
N LEU A 72 -2.49 -4.10 -5.57
CA LEU A 72 -2.17 -5.45 -6.03
C LEU A 72 -0.76 -5.87 -5.59
N VAL A 73 0.24 -5.00 -5.73
CA VAL A 73 1.61 -5.27 -5.27
C VAL A 73 1.63 -5.51 -3.76
N LEU A 74 0.89 -4.72 -2.96
CA LEU A 74 0.79 -4.95 -1.51
C LEU A 74 0.17 -6.31 -1.18
N ILE A 75 -0.86 -6.73 -1.91
CA ILE A 75 -1.49 -8.04 -1.73
C ILE A 75 -0.50 -9.15 -2.09
N LEU A 76 0.22 -9.04 -3.20
CA LEU A 76 1.23 -10.02 -3.61
C LEU A 76 2.37 -10.13 -2.60
N ILE A 77 2.84 -9.01 -2.06
CA ILE A 77 3.84 -8.98 -0.99
C ILE A 77 3.30 -9.67 0.27
N GLY A 78 2.08 -9.32 0.68
CA GLY A 78 1.44 -9.90 1.85
C GLY A 78 1.21 -11.41 1.72
N ALA A 79 0.75 -11.88 0.56
CA ALA A 79 0.54 -13.30 0.28
C ALA A 79 1.87 -14.08 0.17
N GLY A 80 2.89 -13.50 -0.49
CA GLY A 80 4.22 -14.10 -0.59
C GLY A 80 4.92 -14.25 0.76
N LEU A 81 4.63 -13.33 1.69
CA LEU A 81 5.09 -13.35 3.07
C LEU A 81 4.25 -14.25 4.00
N GLN A 82 3.04 -14.68 3.59
CA GLN A 82 2.11 -15.41 4.45
C GLN A 82 2.51 -16.89 4.67
N GLY A 83 3.32 -17.46 3.77
CA GLY A 83 3.70 -18.86 3.78
C GLY A 83 5.18 -19.14 4.02
N ARG A 84 5.99 -18.12 4.31
CA ARG A 84 7.44 -18.26 4.50
C ARG A 84 7.90 -17.41 5.68
N ASP A 85 8.81 -17.96 6.46
CA ASP A 85 9.51 -17.22 7.51
C ASP A 85 10.39 -16.09 6.94
N GLY A 86 10.62 -16.05 5.62
CA GLY A 86 11.40 -15.03 4.91
C GLY A 86 11.07 -14.92 3.41
N ILE A 87 11.43 -13.79 2.80
CA ILE A 87 11.47 -13.62 1.33
C ILE A 87 12.83 -14.18 0.87
N ILE A 88 12.88 -14.97 -0.21
CA ILE A 88 14.15 -15.52 -0.75
C ILE A 88 15.20 -14.42 -0.96
N LEU A 89 14.77 -13.23 -1.41
CA LEU A 89 15.65 -12.06 -1.60
C LEU A 89 16.22 -11.52 -0.28
N TRP A 90 15.46 -11.63 0.81
CA TRP A 90 15.90 -11.22 2.15
C TRP A 90 16.73 -12.29 2.84
N ASP A 91 16.55 -13.57 2.53
CA ASP A 91 17.47 -14.63 2.96
C ASP A 91 18.89 -14.40 2.41
N LEU A 92 19.00 -13.74 1.24
CA LEU A 92 20.28 -13.36 0.64
C LEU A 92 21.00 -12.25 1.42
N ILE A 93 20.24 -11.36 2.08
CA ILE A 93 20.77 -10.20 2.84
C ILE A 93 20.94 -10.56 4.31
N ASN A 94 19.98 -11.29 4.89
CA ASN A 94 19.99 -11.74 6.27
C ASN A 94 19.22 -13.07 6.43
N PRO A 95 19.92 -14.22 6.36
CA PRO A 95 19.31 -15.55 6.42
C PRO A 95 18.73 -15.92 7.79
N SER A 96 18.85 -15.05 8.80
CA SER A 96 18.26 -15.25 10.14
C SER A 96 16.97 -14.46 10.36
N ALA A 97 16.55 -13.65 9.38
CA ALA A 97 15.42 -12.74 9.51
C ALA A 97 14.08 -13.46 9.38
N THR A 98 13.61 -14.03 10.49
CA THR A 98 12.22 -14.50 10.63
C THR A 98 11.25 -13.31 10.66
N TYR A 99 10.38 -13.18 9.66
CA TYR A 99 9.32 -12.18 9.67
C TYR A 99 8.23 -12.58 10.67
N LYS A 100 8.36 -12.08 11.90
CA LYS A 100 7.33 -12.26 12.92
C LYS A 100 6.03 -11.57 12.48
N ARG A 101 4.92 -12.30 12.60
CA ARG A 101 3.54 -11.76 12.51
C ARG A 101 3.49 -10.42 13.24
N PRO A 102 2.90 -9.38 12.63
CA PRO A 102 1.73 -9.39 11.75
C PRO A 102 1.95 -8.78 10.35
N TRP A 103 3.20 -8.53 9.91
CA TRP A 103 3.49 -7.83 8.65
C TRP A 103 2.72 -8.37 7.42
N PRO A 104 2.72 -9.69 7.14
CA PRO A 104 2.03 -10.23 5.96
C PRO A 104 0.53 -9.88 5.98
N PHE A 105 -0.08 -9.96 7.16
CA PHE A 105 -1.50 -9.69 7.35
C PHE A 105 -1.84 -8.20 7.24
N LEU A 106 -0.95 -7.32 7.70
CA LEU A 106 -1.13 -5.87 7.55
C LEU A 106 -1.04 -5.46 6.07
N PHE A 107 -0.10 -6.03 5.30
CA PHE A 107 0.00 -5.79 3.86
C PHE A 107 -1.27 -6.21 3.11
N LEU A 108 -1.76 -7.42 3.39
CA LEU A 108 -3.03 -7.91 2.81
C LEU A 108 -4.21 -7.01 3.16
N LYS A 109 -4.36 -6.66 4.46
CA LYS A 109 -5.45 -5.80 4.91
C LYS A 109 -5.44 -4.44 4.23
N VAL A 110 -4.29 -3.77 4.17
CA VAL A 110 -4.17 -2.45 3.54
C VAL A 110 -4.44 -2.54 2.04
N GLY A 111 -3.89 -3.54 1.37
CA GLY A 111 -4.10 -3.76 -0.07
C GLY A 111 -5.57 -4.01 -0.41
N ILE A 112 -6.23 -4.94 0.29
CA ILE A 112 -7.65 -5.24 0.08
C ILE A 112 -8.52 -4.02 0.40
N ALA A 113 -8.26 -3.33 1.52
CA ALA A 113 -9.02 -2.14 1.89
C ALA A 113 -8.90 -1.04 0.84
N ARG A 114 -7.71 -0.83 0.26
CA ARG A 114 -7.52 0.11 -0.84
C ARG A 114 -8.31 -0.28 -2.09
N ILE A 115 -8.30 -1.56 -2.50
CA ILE A 115 -9.11 -2.01 -3.65
C ILE A 115 -10.60 -1.75 -3.41
N LEU A 116 -11.10 -2.08 -2.22
CA LEU A 116 -12.49 -1.85 -1.86
C LEU A 116 -12.84 -0.36 -1.96
N ILE A 117 -11.98 0.52 -1.44
CA ILE A 117 -12.20 1.97 -1.51
C ILE A 117 -12.17 2.47 -2.95
N LEU A 118 -11.23 2.02 -3.78
CA LEU A 118 -11.19 2.38 -5.21
C LEU A 118 -12.48 1.97 -5.92
N TYR A 119 -12.97 0.76 -5.64
CA TYR A 119 -14.24 0.27 -6.17
C TYR A 119 -15.43 1.14 -5.71
N PHE A 120 -15.49 1.52 -4.44
CA PHE A 120 -16.55 2.41 -3.92
C PHE A 120 -16.47 3.83 -4.50
N LEU A 121 -15.26 4.32 -4.80
CA LEU A 121 -15.04 5.64 -5.40
C LEU A 121 -15.25 5.66 -6.92
N GLY A 122 -15.55 4.51 -7.55
CA GLY A 122 -15.78 4.41 -8.99
C GLY A 122 -14.53 4.74 -9.82
N LYS A 123 -13.34 4.53 -9.27
CA LYS A 123 -12.04 4.74 -9.94
C LYS A 123 -11.46 3.44 -10.45
#